data_AF-A0A6P1FQT0-F1
#
_entry.id   AF-A0A6P1FQT0-F1
#
_cell.length_a   1.000
_cell.length_b   1.000
_cell.length_c   1.000
_cell.angle_alpha   90.00
_cell.angle_beta   90.00
_cell.angle_gamma   90.00
#
_symmetry.space_group_name_H-M   'P 1'
#
loop_
_entity.id
_entity.type
_entity.pdbx_description
1 polymer ?
#
loop_
_entity_poly.entity_id
_entity_poly.type
_entity_poly.pdbx_seq_one_letter_code
_entity_poly.pdbx_strand_id
1 'polypeptide(L)'
;MAIDEATDGIELRRLRSRMLVARQSYQRELRRAAEDRTPTELARLLRVAQTVVEGDLREAAAVPDVRSGFSGGTPYEIAQRFAAGELTREQAVDELGRWRYRPGSPSDGFDWTTLDPGGFEEVRRALSDGLLDDAMYDEILDRYIERVSSGERVAFPEESA
;
A
#
# COMPACT_ATOMS: atom_id res chain seq x y z
N MET A 1 -16.96 -34.27 0.50
CA MET A 1 -16.90 -32.88 1.02
C MET A 1 -15.88 -32.15 0.15
N ALA A 2 -16.33 -31.72 -1.03
CA ALA A 2 -15.52 -30.91 -1.93
C ALA A 2 -15.77 -29.46 -1.52
N ILE A 3 -14.98 -28.98 -0.58
CA ILE A 3 -14.85 -27.54 -0.39
C ILE A 3 -14.10 -27.07 -1.64
N ASP A 4 -14.71 -26.12 -2.34
CA ASP A 4 -14.26 -25.61 -3.62
C ASP A 4 -12.88 -24.93 -3.44
N GLU A 5 -11.83 -25.59 -3.91
CA GLU A 5 -10.42 -25.19 -3.78
C GLU A 5 -10.18 -23.74 -4.26
N ALA A 6 -11.02 -23.25 -5.19
CA ALA A 6 -11.02 -21.86 -5.65
C ALA A 6 -11.55 -20.88 -4.60
N THR A 7 -12.61 -21.24 -3.86
CA THR A 7 -13.19 -20.43 -2.78
C THR A 7 -12.24 -20.34 -1.57
N ASP A 8 -11.56 -21.45 -1.23
CA ASP A 8 -10.57 -21.46 -0.14
C ASP A 8 -9.37 -20.54 -0.45
N GLY A 9 -8.92 -20.52 -1.70
CA GLY A 9 -7.85 -19.61 -2.14
C GLY A 9 -8.25 -18.13 -2.08
N ILE A 10 -9.50 -17.79 -2.39
CA ILE A 10 -10.02 -16.41 -2.31
C ILE A 10 -10.08 -15.94 -0.86
N GLU A 11 -10.68 -16.73 0.03
CA GLU A 11 -10.79 -16.32 1.43
C GLU A 11 -9.41 -16.28 2.11
N LEU A 12 -8.50 -17.20 1.78
CA LEU A 12 -7.12 -17.15 2.29
C LEU A 12 -6.38 -15.89 1.84
N ARG A 13 -6.53 -15.48 0.57
CA ARG A 13 -5.97 -14.19 0.08
C ARG A 13 -6.57 -13.00 0.82
N ARG A 14 -7.89 -12.98 1.02
CA ARG A 14 -8.58 -11.93 1.77
C ARG A 14 -8.08 -11.83 3.20
N LEU A 15 -7.96 -12.94 3.91
CA LEU A 15 -7.44 -12.99 5.29
C LEU A 15 -5.98 -12.55 5.35
N ARG A 16 -5.16 -12.98 4.38
CA ARG A 16 -3.77 -12.49 4.26
C ARG A 16 -3.72 -10.97 4.08
N SER A 17 -4.54 -10.41 3.18
CA SER A 17 -4.62 -8.96 2.97
C SER A 17 -5.04 -8.22 4.25
N ARG A 18 -6.05 -8.73 4.98
CA ARG A 18 -6.43 -8.19 6.29
C ARG A 18 -5.28 -8.18 7.29
N MET A 19 -4.51 -9.27 7.37
CA MET A 19 -3.35 -9.35 8.26
C MET A 19 -2.27 -8.32 7.88
N LEU A 20 -2.00 -8.13 6.59
CA LEU A 20 -0.99 -7.19 6.10
C LEU A 20 -1.40 -5.73 6.32
N VAL A 21 -2.66 -5.39 6.07
CA VAL A 21 -3.20 -4.05 6.35
C VAL A 21 -3.24 -3.77 7.85
N ALA A 22 -3.66 -4.74 8.66
CA ALA A 22 -3.64 -4.61 10.12
C ALA A 22 -2.21 -4.40 10.65
N ARG A 23 -1.22 -5.12 10.10
CA ARG A 23 0.20 -4.93 10.46
C ARG A 23 0.67 -3.50 10.14
N GLN A 24 0.38 -2.99 8.94
CA GLN A 24 0.74 -1.61 8.57
C GLN A 24 0.05 -0.56 9.44
N SER A 25 -1.20 -0.82 9.84
CA SER A 25 -1.96 0.06 10.73
C SER A 25 -1.39 0.04 12.15
N TYR A 26 -1.03 -1.14 12.65
CA TYR A 26 -0.31 -1.32 13.91
C TYR A 26 1.03 -0.59 13.90
N GLN A 27 1.83 -0.72 12.82
CA GLN A 27 3.13 -0.06 12.71
C GLN A 27 3.01 1.47 12.73
N ARG A 28 2.00 2.04 12.05
CA ARG A 28 1.71 3.48 12.11
C ARG A 28 1.31 3.93 13.52
N GLU A 29 0.40 3.20 14.17
CA GLU A 29 -0.03 3.53 15.52
C GLU A 29 1.11 3.39 16.54
N LEU A 30 1.97 2.37 16.38
CA LEU A 30 3.16 2.18 17.20
C LEU A 30 4.14 3.34 17.05
N ARG A 31 4.40 3.79 15.82
CA ARG A 31 5.26 4.96 15.55
C ARG A 31 4.69 6.22 16.20
N ARG A 32 3.39 6.46 16.07
CA ARG A 32 2.69 7.57 16.72
C ARG A 32 2.80 7.52 18.24
N ALA A 33 2.57 6.35 18.83
CA ALA A 33 2.67 6.17 20.28
C ALA A 33 4.11 6.31 20.80
N ALA A 34 5.12 6.12 19.95
CA ALA A 34 6.52 6.34 20.32
C ALA A 34 6.93 7.83 20.32
N GLU A 35 6.06 8.74 19.86
CA GLU A 35 6.32 10.19 19.94
C GLU A 35 6.35 10.69 21.40
N ASP A 36 5.58 10.06 22.29
CA ASP A 36 5.44 10.46 23.70
C ASP A 36 5.74 9.34 24.71
N ARG A 37 6.14 8.14 24.25
CA ARG A 37 6.46 6.99 25.10
C ARG A 37 7.79 6.33 24.73
N THR A 38 8.46 5.80 25.74
CA THR A 38 9.67 5.00 25.57
C THR A 38 9.34 3.58 25.08
N PRO A 39 10.29 2.88 24.43
CA PRO A 39 10.12 1.47 24.06
C PRO A 39 9.75 0.56 25.25
N THR A 40 10.25 0.84 26.45
CA THR A 40 9.91 0.09 27.67
C THR A 40 8.45 0.29 28.10
N GLU A 41 7.93 1.50 27.99
CA GLU A 41 6.51 1.79 28.30
C GLU A 41 5.58 1.13 27.29
N LEU A 42 5.92 1.20 26.00
CA LEU A 42 5.19 0.51 24.93
C LEU A 42 5.21 -1.01 25.10
N ALA A 43 6.35 -1.59 25.48
CA ALA A 43 6.48 -3.02 25.74
C ALA A 43 5.58 -3.49 26.89
N ARG A 44 5.49 -2.70 27.96
CA ARG A 44 4.57 -2.95 29.08
C ARG A 44 3.10 -2.86 28.65
N LEU A 45 2.75 -1.84 27.85
CA LEU A 45 1.40 -1.64 27.32
C LEU A 45 0.96 -2.83 26.45
N LEU A 46 1.84 -3.25 25.53
CA LEU A 46 1.59 -4.32 24.55
C LEU A 46 1.80 -5.72 25.11
N ARG A 47 2.34 -5.84 26.34
CA ARG A 47 2.70 -7.11 27.01
C ARG A 47 3.66 -7.97 26.18
N VAL A 48 4.66 -7.33 25.58
CA VAL A 48 5.73 -7.98 24.81
C VAL A 48 7.10 -7.60 25.38
N ALA A 49 8.16 -8.25 24.89
CA ALA A 49 9.52 -7.84 25.24
C ALA A 49 9.87 -6.49 24.60
N GLN A 50 10.71 -5.69 25.27
CA GLN A 50 11.20 -4.42 24.74
C GLN A 50 11.89 -4.57 23.38
N THR A 51 12.66 -5.64 23.20
CA THR A 51 13.34 -5.93 21.94
C THR A 51 12.39 -6.19 20.77
N VAL A 52 11.17 -6.68 21.04
CA VAL A 52 10.11 -6.84 20.02
C VAL A 52 9.64 -5.45 19.57
N VAL A 53 9.36 -4.55 20.52
CA VAL A 53 8.97 -3.16 20.20
C VAL A 53 10.04 -2.44 19.41
N GLU A 54 11.31 -2.59 19.78
CA GLU A 54 12.43 -1.99 19.04
C GLU A 54 12.57 -2.55 17.62
N GLY A 55 12.30 -3.85 17.45
CA GLY A 55 12.18 -4.49 16.13
C GLY A 55 11.05 -3.89 15.30
N ASP A 56 9.84 -3.88 15.87
CA ASP A 56 8.64 -3.37 15.22
C ASP A 56 8.77 -1.88 14.86
N LEU A 57 9.38 -1.06 15.72
CA LEU A 57 9.64 0.36 15.44
C LEU A 57 10.62 0.56 14.28
N ARG A 58 11.66 -0.29 14.18
CA ARG A 58 12.60 -0.26 13.06
C ARG A 58 11.89 -0.59 11.74
N GLU A 59 11.03 -1.59 11.75
CA GLU A 59 10.21 -1.93 10.58
C GLU A 59 9.18 -0.82 10.27
N ALA A 60 8.56 -0.25 11.29
CA ALA A 60 7.57 0.81 11.15
C ALA A 60 8.15 2.09 10.53
N ALA A 61 9.46 2.33 10.64
CA ALA A 61 10.12 3.47 10.00
C ALA A 61 9.96 3.48 8.47
N ALA A 62 9.84 2.30 7.85
CA ALA A 62 9.68 2.18 6.40
C ALA A 62 8.21 2.26 5.92
N VAL A 63 7.24 2.28 6.83
CA VAL A 63 5.81 2.28 6.49
C VAL A 63 5.34 3.70 6.20
N PRO A 64 4.91 4.04 4.96
CA PRO A 64 4.42 5.38 4.65
C PRO A 64 3.18 5.73 5.46
N ASP A 65 2.98 7.01 5.77
CA ASP A 65 1.72 7.48 6.38
C ASP A 65 0.54 7.38 5.40
N VAL A 66 -0.68 7.30 5.93
CA VAL A 66 -1.87 7.32 5.07
C VAL A 66 -1.94 8.70 4.40
N ARG A 67 -2.04 8.72 3.08
CA ARG A 67 -2.09 9.99 2.35
C ARG A 67 -3.45 10.63 2.57
N SER A 68 -3.48 11.93 2.87
CA SER A 68 -4.74 12.67 3.05
C SER A 68 -5.66 12.50 1.83
N GLY A 69 -6.91 12.13 2.10
CA GLY A 69 -7.90 11.83 1.08
C GLY A 69 -7.73 10.46 0.42
N PHE A 70 -6.92 9.56 0.94
CA PHE A 70 -6.79 8.16 0.49
C PHE A 70 -6.91 7.23 1.69
N SER A 71 -7.18 5.95 1.40
CA SER A 71 -7.28 4.90 2.40
C SER A 71 -5.94 4.25 2.71
N GLY A 72 -4.92 4.43 1.85
CA GLY A 72 -3.57 3.90 2.03
C GLY A 72 -2.46 4.94 1.88
N GLY A 73 -1.26 4.57 2.32
CA GLY A 73 -0.02 5.31 2.10
C GLY A 73 0.64 5.02 0.76
N THR A 74 0.27 3.91 0.11
CA THR A 74 0.70 3.56 -1.25
C THR A 74 -0.46 2.98 -2.08
N PRO A 75 -0.40 3.05 -3.42
CA PRO A 75 -1.29 2.33 -4.32
C PRO A 75 -1.42 0.85 -3.98
N TYR A 76 -0.30 0.19 -3.66
CA TYR A 76 -0.33 -1.23 -3.30
C TYR A 76 -1.13 -1.48 -2.01
N GLU A 77 -1.01 -0.61 -1.00
CA GLU A 77 -1.82 -0.71 0.21
C GLU A 77 -3.32 -0.49 -0.08
N ILE A 78 -3.67 0.46 -0.95
CA ILE A 78 -5.08 0.66 -1.35
C ILE A 78 -5.65 -0.62 -1.98
N ALA A 79 -4.88 -1.29 -2.85
CA ALA A 79 -5.28 -2.57 -3.41
C ALA A 79 -5.40 -3.68 -2.33
N GLN A 80 -4.50 -3.72 -1.35
CA GLN A 80 -4.62 -4.66 -0.22
C GLN A 80 -5.88 -4.40 0.62
N ARG A 81 -6.24 -3.13 0.87
CA ARG A 81 -7.46 -2.74 1.60
C ARG A 81 -8.72 -3.13 0.84
N PHE A 82 -8.73 -2.97 -0.48
CA PHE A 82 -9.78 -3.52 -1.34
C PHE A 82 -9.87 -5.04 -1.20
N ALA A 83 -8.76 -5.77 -1.35
CA ALA A 83 -8.73 -7.22 -1.23
C ALA A 83 -9.11 -7.72 0.18
N ALA A 84 -8.85 -6.95 1.23
CA ALA A 84 -9.30 -7.20 2.60
C ALA A 84 -10.82 -7.03 2.77
N GLY A 85 -11.46 -6.34 1.82
CA GLY A 85 -12.87 -5.94 1.84
C GLY A 85 -13.14 -4.71 2.72
N GLU A 86 -12.13 -3.87 2.94
CA GLU A 86 -12.29 -2.57 3.61
C GLU A 86 -12.75 -1.47 2.64
N LEU A 87 -12.51 -1.66 1.34
CA LEU A 87 -12.92 -0.74 0.28
C LEU A 87 -13.86 -1.44 -0.70
N THR A 88 -14.82 -0.67 -1.22
CA THR A 88 -15.59 -1.07 -2.40
C THR A 88 -14.75 -0.99 -3.67
N ARG A 89 -15.19 -1.63 -4.74
CA ARG A 89 -14.54 -1.54 -6.07
C ARG A 89 -14.47 -0.09 -6.53
N GLU A 90 -15.58 0.63 -6.39
CA GLU A 90 -15.72 2.02 -6.82
C GLU A 90 -14.74 2.94 -6.06
N GLN A 91 -14.60 2.76 -4.75
CA GLN A 91 -13.65 3.51 -3.94
C GLN A 91 -12.20 3.21 -4.33
N ALA A 92 -11.86 1.92 -4.48
CA ALA A 92 -10.50 1.53 -4.83
C ALA A 92 -10.09 2.08 -6.21
N VAL A 93 -10.99 1.99 -7.20
CA VAL A 93 -10.73 2.52 -8.54
C VAL A 93 -10.69 4.05 -8.55
N ASP A 94 -11.56 4.74 -7.78
CA ASP A 94 -11.47 6.20 -7.63
C ASP A 94 -10.12 6.63 -7.07
N GLU A 95 -9.73 6.05 -5.92
CA GLU A 95 -8.48 6.36 -5.24
C GLU A 95 -7.27 6.06 -6.12
N LEU A 96 -7.20 4.87 -6.72
CA LEU A 96 -6.09 4.50 -7.60
C LEU A 96 -6.09 5.30 -8.90
N GLY A 97 -7.25 5.64 -9.46
CA GLY A 97 -7.36 6.46 -10.67
C GLY A 97 -6.84 7.89 -10.46
N ARG A 98 -7.14 8.51 -9.31
CA ARG A 98 -6.67 9.87 -8.99
C ARG A 98 -5.31 9.91 -8.30
N TRP A 99 -4.69 8.76 -8.02
CA TRP A 99 -3.39 8.73 -7.38
C TRP A 99 -2.34 9.41 -8.26
N ARG A 100 -1.63 10.42 -7.71
CA ARG A 100 -0.50 11.05 -8.40
C ARG A 100 0.71 10.12 -8.34
N TYR A 101 0.82 9.22 -9.31
CA TYR A 101 1.92 8.27 -9.44
C TYR A 101 3.24 9.00 -9.66
N ARG A 102 4.28 8.55 -8.98
CA ARG A 102 5.64 9.00 -9.27
C ARG A 102 6.07 8.45 -10.64
N PRO A 103 6.69 9.27 -11.50
CA PRO A 103 7.33 8.76 -12.71
C PRO A 103 8.44 7.79 -12.26
N GLY A 104 8.37 6.54 -12.73
CA GLY A 104 9.36 5.53 -12.34
C GLY A 104 10.74 5.86 -12.91
N SER A 105 11.78 5.59 -12.13
CA SER A 105 13.06 5.20 -12.75
C SER A 105 12.84 3.83 -13.41
N PRO A 106 13.35 3.59 -14.64
CA PRO A 106 13.34 2.26 -15.21
C PRO A 106 14.14 1.32 -14.30
N SER A 107 13.44 0.48 -13.53
CA SER A 107 14.03 -0.74 -13.02
C SER A 107 14.20 -1.66 -14.22
N ASP A 108 15.38 -2.27 -14.38
CA ASP A 108 15.76 -3.15 -15.49
C ASP A 108 15.00 -4.51 -15.48
N GLY A 109 13.92 -4.60 -14.71
CA GLY A 109 13.02 -5.75 -14.67
C GLY A 109 13.50 -6.90 -13.79
N PHE A 110 14.67 -6.78 -13.14
CA PHE A 110 15.24 -7.85 -12.31
C PHE A 110 15.31 -7.53 -10.81
N ASP A 111 14.97 -6.31 -10.40
CA ASP A 111 15.00 -5.90 -9.00
C ASP A 111 13.59 -5.63 -8.45
N TRP A 112 12.88 -6.69 -8.06
CA TRP A 112 11.62 -6.60 -7.30
C TRP A 112 11.84 -6.15 -5.84
N THR A 113 13.08 -6.01 -5.41
CA THR A 113 13.47 -5.62 -4.05
C THR A 113 13.61 -4.11 -3.84
N THR A 114 13.71 -3.33 -4.93
CA THR A 114 13.82 -1.85 -4.89
C THR A 114 12.65 -1.16 -5.61
N LEU A 115 11.42 -1.64 -5.39
CA LEU A 115 10.23 -0.92 -5.85
C LEU A 115 10.06 0.36 -5.03
N ASP A 116 10.36 1.51 -5.63
CA ASP A 116 10.08 2.81 -5.04
C ASP A 116 8.56 2.96 -4.84
N PRO A 117 8.08 3.22 -3.61
CA PRO A 117 6.65 3.25 -3.32
C PRO A 117 5.94 4.40 -4.06
N GLY A 118 4.69 4.19 -4.49
CA GLY A 118 3.88 5.22 -5.14
C GLY A 118 4.05 5.37 -6.65
N GLY A 119 4.78 4.47 -7.31
CA GLY A 119 4.78 4.35 -8.78
C GLY A 119 3.60 3.53 -9.31
N PHE A 120 3.28 3.66 -10.61
CA PHE A 120 2.20 2.87 -11.24
C PHE A 120 2.50 1.36 -11.24
N GLU A 121 3.78 0.98 -11.09
CA GLU A 121 4.21 -0.42 -10.95
C GLU A 121 3.51 -1.14 -9.80
N GLU A 122 3.18 -0.43 -8.73
CA GLU A 122 2.44 -1.01 -7.60
C GLU A 122 1.03 -1.48 -7.97
N VAL A 123 0.38 -0.83 -8.95
CA VAL A 123 -0.91 -1.27 -9.49
C VAL A 123 -0.72 -2.53 -10.34
N ARG A 124 0.33 -2.59 -11.16
CA ARG A 124 0.66 -3.81 -11.92
C ARG A 124 1.00 -4.97 -11.00
N ARG A 125 1.79 -4.73 -9.96
CA ARG A 125 2.08 -5.73 -8.93
C ARG A 125 0.81 -6.21 -8.23
N ALA A 126 -0.11 -5.31 -7.91
CA ALA A 126 -1.39 -5.68 -7.30
C ALA A 126 -2.23 -6.59 -8.19
N LEU A 127 -2.20 -6.40 -9.53
CA LEU A 127 -2.80 -7.34 -10.48
C LEU A 127 -2.10 -8.70 -10.43
N SER A 128 -0.77 -8.73 -10.55
CA SER A 128 0.02 -9.98 -10.50
C SER A 128 -0.18 -10.77 -9.21
N ASP A 129 -0.35 -10.08 -8.09
CA ASP A 129 -0.59 -10.67 -6.77
C ASP A 129 -2.07 -11.06 -6.55
N GLY A 130 -2.95 -10.81 -7.53
CA GLY A 130 -4.38 -11.12 -7.48
C GLY A 130 -5.18 -10.27 -6.50
N LEU A 131 -4.71 -9.05 -6.19
CA LEU A 131 -5.43 -8.07 -5.36
C LEU A 131 -6.43 -7.26 -6.18
N LEU A 132 -6.17 -7.11 -7.48
CA LEU A 132 -7.05 -6.48 -8.46
C LEU A 132 -7.39 -7.51 -9.55
N ASP A 133 -8.57 -7.37 -10.16
CA ASP A 133 -8.90 -8.08 -11.39
C ASP A 133 -8.48 -7.26 -12.63
N ASP A 134 -8.46 -7.91 -13.79
CA ASP A 134 -8.07 -7.27 -15.06
C ASP A 134 -8.94 -6.06 -15.38
N ALA A 135 -10.25 -6.14 -15.10
CA ALA A 135 -11.19 -5.06 -15.39
C ALA A 135 -10.94 -3.81 -14.53
N MET A 136 -10.58 -3.99 -13.26
CA MET A 136 -10.14 -2.89 -12.39
C MET A 136 -8.81 -2.32 -12.85
N TYR A 137 -7.85 -3.18 -13.22
CA TYR A 137 -6.55 -2.74 -13.72
C TYR A 137 -6.70 -1.85 -14.97
N ASP A 138 -7.47 -2.31 -15.95
CA ASP A 138 -7.72 -1.57 -17.19
C ASP A 138 -8.41 -0.23 -16.91
N GLU A 139 -9.42 -0.22 -16.03
CA GLU A 139 -10.12 1.03 -15.67
C GLU A 139 -9.19 2.04 -14.97
N ILE A 140 -8.27 1.57 -14.13
CA ILE A 140 -7.27 2.42 -13.48
C ILE A 140 -6.23 2.92 -14.49
N LEU A 141 -5.82 2.06 -15.42
CA LEU A 141 -4.86 2.39 -16.48
C LEU A 141 -5.43 3.45 -17.43
N ASP A 142 -6.69 3.32 -17.84
CA ASP A 142 -7.36 4.30 -18.70
C ASP A 142 -7.39 5.68 -18.03
N ARG A 143 -7.82 5.75 -16.76
CA ARG A 143 -7.80 7.01 -15.97
C ARG A 143 -6.40 7.60 -15.83
N TYR A 144 -5.38 6.74 -15.70
CA TYR A 144 -3.99 7.17 -15.63
C TYR A 144 -3.52 7.77 -16.97
N ILE A 145 -3.77 7.09 -18.09
CA ILE A 145 -3.40 7.54 -19.43
C ILE A 145 -4.10 8.86 -19.76
N GLU A 146 -5.42 8.95 -19.56
CA GLU A 146 -6.20 10.16 -19.80
C GLU A 146 -5.61 11.37 -19.06
N ARG A 147 -5.20 11.19 -17.80
CA ARG A 147 -4.58 12.26 -17.01
C ARG A 147 -3.20 12.67 -17.51
N VAL A 148 -2.36 11.70 -17.88
CA VAL A 148 -1.03 11.98 -18.45
C VAL A 148 -1.17 12.69 -19.80
N SER A 149 -2.09 12.25 -20.65
CA SER A 149 -2.39 12.86 -21.95
C SER A 149 -3.05 14.23 -21.83
N SER A 150 -3.80 14.51 -20.76
CA SER A 150 -4.46 15.80 -20.51
C SER A 150 -3.50 16.92 -20.05
N GLY A 151 -2.20 16.65 -19.91
CA GLY A 151 -1.18 17.69 -19.80
C GLY A 151 -1.12 18.42 -18.46
N GLU A 152 -1.32 17.73 -17.34
CA GLU A 152 -0.96 18.26 -16.02
C GLU A 152 0.57 18.33 -15.91
N ARG A 153 1.15 19.46 -16.34
CA ARG A 153 2.59 19.73 -16.29
C ARG A 153 3.09 19.50 -14.87
N VAL A 154 3.96 18.51 -14.71
CA VAL A 154 4.82 18.39 -13.54
C VAL A 154 5.65 19.67 -13.47
N ALA A 155 5.42 20.48 -12.43
CA ALA A 155 6.35 21.54 -12.08
C ALA A 155 7.67 20.89 -11.70
N PHE A 156 8.62 20.87 -12.63
CA PHE A 156 10.02 20.64 -12.29
C PHE A 156 10.45 21.84 -11.44
N PRO A 157 11.01 21.64 -10.23
CA PRO A 157 11.68 22.75 -9.55
C PRO A 157 12.85 23.15 -10.44
N GLU A 158 12.79 24.38 -10.95
CA GLU A 158 13.91 24.99 -11.65
C GLU A 158 15.09 25.05 -10.70
N GLU A 159 16.16 24.36 -11.10
CA GLU A 159 17.49 24.51 -10.55
C GLU A 159 17.88 25.99 -10.66
N SER A 160 17.82 26.72 -9.54
CA SER A 160 18.35 28.07 -9.44
C SER A 160 19.72 27.99 -8.77
N ALA A 161 20.68 28.49 -9.54
CA ALA A 161 22.11 28.65 -9.28
C ALA A 161 22.46 29.41 -7.99
#